data_AF-A0A969MZ20-F1
#
_entry.id   AF-A0A969MZ20-F1
#
_cell.length_a   1.000
_cell.length_b   1.000
_cell.length_c   1.000
_cell.angle_alpha   90.00
_cell.angle_beta   90.00
_cell.angle_gamma   90.00
#
_symmetry.space_group_name_H-M   'P 1'
#
loop_
_entity.id
_entity.type
_entity.pdbx_description
1 polymer ?
#
loop_
_entity_poly.entity_id
_entity_poly.type
_entity_poly.pdbx_seq_one_letter_code
_entity_poly.pdbx_strand_id
1 'polypeptide(L)'
;MPFATADDTTTPTPGSEGIGDSLYPGFGNGGYDAQKYTLDLNVTDVATSTLIGTATIDATATQALSSFNLDFIGFDIDGITVNGKPAAFSREGQELTITPETAIGNGEDFSVEVNYNGAPEQITSVAIPVPTGWVIFDGGSFVLSEPDGAANYYPVNDHPLDKAAYTFRITVPEAFEVAANGVLEQTIENGDSTTYVFEARDPMASYLTTVNIEEGFNITTQTGPNGLPIRNYFAEGISEDLLEPFNLQAEMLTYFSEIFGPYPFEVYGSVVMNTDTGTALETQTLSIFGVRQLTSPTFEETIAHEVSHQWFGNSVALSDWRDIWLNESFATYSQGLWVEYSQGEEALDTWVKDQYNFIAERFDFLSVPGEPLADDLFNPSVYEWGALGLHALRLEVGDAPFFDILKAYYETYRGGNVTPEDLIAVAEAVSGQDLNPLFDRWIYSETLASIPELGLFAGTLTDDTLYGTGDDETLAGLDGNDTLYSNGGADTLVGNAGDDLIYGGAQADRMVAGDGDDTIYANGGADFINSGAGLDTIWLGGGEATIVLRVGSGHDTIKNFQLGETKLQVTNASALSFADSADGAEIFQGDDLLAVVSWQSASTFSRNISQIFV
;
A
#
# COMPACT_ATOMS: atom_id res chain seq x y z
N MET A 1 -43.09 -5.25 20.74
CA MET A 1 -43.46 -3.93 20.18
C MET A 1 -43.68 -4.15 18.70
N PRO A 2 -44.77 -3.66 18.09
CA PRO A 2 -44.98 -3.85 16.66
C PRO A 2 -43.93 -3.03 15.89
N PHE A 3 -43.43 -3.61 14.79
CA PHE A 3 -42.52 -2.96 13.85
C PHE A 3 -43.14 -1.63 13.39
N ALA A 4 -42.43 -0.54 13.61
CA ALA A 4 -42.72 0.71 12.93
C ALA A 4 -42.40 0.48 11.45
N THR A 5 -43.40 0.66 10.59
CA THR A 5 -43.19 0.85 9.16
C THR A 5 -42.23 2.03 8.97
N ALA A 6 -41.08 1.79 8.36
CA ALA A 6 -40.18 2.85 7.93
C ALA A 6 -40.97 3.83 7.04
N ASP A 7 -40.72 5.11 7.25
CA ASP A 7 -41.39 6.21 6.59
C ASP A 7 -40.91 6.26 5.12
N ASP A 8 -41.70 5.73 4.20
CA ASP A 8 -41.48 5.66 2.74
C ASP A 8 -41.72 7.04 2.09
N THR A 9 -41.14 8.10 2.65
CA THR A 9 -41.36 9.50 2.25
C THR A 9 -40.12 10.23 1.75
N THR A 10 -38.98 9.54 1.62
CA THR A 10 -37.78 10.11 1.00
C THR A 10 -37.88 9.99 -0.52
N THR A 11 -37.93 11.12 -1.22
CA THR A 11 -37.80 11.17 -2.69
C THR A 11 -36.55 10.39 -3.11
N PRO A 12 -36.65 9.38 -4.00
CA PRO A 12 -35.48 8.65 -4.47
C PRO A 12 -34.47 9.58 -5.14
N THR A 13 -33.18 9.37 -4.85
CA THR A 13 -32.06 10.15 -5.40
C THR A 13 -31.04 9.22 -6.07
N PRO A 14 -30.18 9.72 -6.97
CA PRO A 14 -29.04 8.93 -7.44
C PRO A 14 -28.15 8.50 -6.26
N GLY A 15 -27.56 7.31 -6.36
CA GLY A 15 -26.36 6.94 -5.59
C GLY A 15 -25.18 7.82 -5.98
N SER A 16 -24.10 7.77 -5.20
CA SER A 16 -22.87 8.50 -5.54
C SER A 16 -22.01 7.73 -6.54
N GLU A 17 -21.37 8.48 -7.44
CA GLU A 17 -20.42 8.00 -8.48
C GLU A 17 -19.04 7.62 -7.93
N GLY A 18 -18.96 7.40 -6.62
CA GLY A 18 -17.72 7.27 -5.85
C GLY A 18 -18.09 6.85 -4.42
N ILE A 19 -17.35 5.94 -3.81
CA ILE A 19 -17.65 5.49 -2.44
C ILE A 19 -17.13 6.46 -1.37
N GLY A 20 -16.15 7.30 -1.73
CA GLY A 20 -15.60 8.35 -0.86
C GLY A 20 -14.11 8.23 -0.55
N ASP A 21 -13.36 7.42 -1.30
CA ASP A 21 -11.90 7.29 -1.13
C ASP A 21 -11.15 8.60 -1.37
N SER A 22 -10.12 8.86 -0.54
CA SER A 22 -9.38 10.11 -0.56
C SER A 22 -8.37 10.23 -1.70
N LEU A 23 -7.76 9.12 -2.15
CA LEU A 23 -6.79 9.09 -3.24
C LEU A 23 -7.48 8.90 -4.60
N TYR A 24 -8.54 8.10 -4.63
CA TYR A 24 -9.28 7.73 -5.83
C TYR A 24 -10.78 8.04 -5.68
N PRO A 25 -11.20 9.32 -5.73
CA PRO A 25 -12.60 9.71 -5.47
C PRO A 25 -13.66 9.10 -6.41
N GLY A 26 -13.23 8.53 -7.54
CA GLY A 26 -14.09 7.85 -8.51
C GLY A 26 -14.07 6.32 -8.40
N PHE A 27 -13.44 5.75 -7.37
CA PHE A 27 -13.50 4.30 -7.13
C PHE A 27 -14.71 3.95 -6.28
N GLY A 28 -15.32 2.82 -6.62
CA GLY A 28 -16.52 2.35 -5.98
C GLY A 28 -17.69 3.33 -6.12
N ASN A 29 -18.78 3.00 -5.45
CA ASN A 29 -20.10 3.58 -5.67
C ASN A 29 -20.88 3.57 -4.35
N GLY A 30 -21.72 4.58 -4.15
CA GLY A 30 -22.51 4.69 -2.93
C GLY A 30 -24.01 4.49 -3.15
N GLY A 31 -24.71 4.29 -2.03
CA GLY A 31 -26.17 4.16 -1.98
C GLY A 31 -26.68 2.72 -1.99
N TYR A 32 -25.78 1.74 -2.09
CA TYR A 32 -26.06 0.32 -1.90
C TYR A 32 -24.84 -0.40 -1.28
N ASP A 33 -25.05 -1.65 -0.89
CA ASP A 33 -24.05 -2.58 -0.33
C ASP A 33 -24.18 -3.90 -1.11
N ALA A 34 -23.14 -4.28 -1.86
CA ALA A 34 -23.14 -5.49 -2.68
C ALA A 34 -22.95 -6.72 -1.79
N GLN A 35 -23.91 -7.64 -1.86
CA GLN A 35 -23.89 -8.85 -1.02
C GLN A 35 -23.21 -10.02 -1.75
N LYS A 36 -23.46 -10.14 -3.06
CA LYS A 36 -22.94 -11.25 -3.85
C LYS A 36 -22.79 -10.90 -5.32
N TYR A 37 -21.69 -11.35 -5.91
CA TYR A 37 -21.49 -11.40 -7.36
C TYR A 37 -21.58 -12.84 -7.85
N THR A 38 -22.29 -13.05 -8.96
CA THR A 38 -22.21 -14.29 -9.76
C THR A 38 -21.69 -13.92 -11.14
N LEU A 39 -20.48 -14.39 -11.46
CA LEU A 39 -19.79 -14.11 -12.72
C LEU A 39 -19.87 -15.35 -13.61
N ASP A 40 -20.77 -15.34 -14.59
CA ASP A 40 -20.86 -16.38 -15.63
C ASP A 40 -20.12 -15.89 -16.88
N LEU A 41 -18.87 -16.36 -17.03
CA LEU A 41 -17.94 -15.89 -18.06
C LEU A 41 -17.64 -17.03 -19.02
N ASN A 42 -18.06 -16.89 -20.27
CA ASN A 42 -17.76 -17.83 -21.34
C ASN A 42 -16.64 -17.29 -22.23
N VAL A 43 -15.41 -17.75 -21.99
CA VAL A 43 -14.22 -17.39 -22.78
C VAL A 43 -14.23 -18.18 -24.07
N THR A 44 -14.66 -17.53 -25.15
CA THR A 44 -14.84 -18.13 -26.47
C THR A 44 -13.55 -18.22 -27.30
N ASP A 45 -12.57 -17.36 -27.00
CA ASP A 45 -11.23 -17.37 -27.60
C ASP A 45 -10.20 -16.97 -26.53
N VAL A 46 -9.39 -17.93 -26.08
CA VAL A 46 -8.38 -17.73 -25.03
C VAL A 46 -7.25 -16.82 -25.51
N ALA A 47 -6.87 -16.87 -26.79
CA ALA A 47 -5.75 -16.09 -27.32
C ALA A 47 -6.00 -14.57 -27.29
N THR A 48 -7.27 -14.18 -27.29
CA THR A 48 -7.71 -12.78 -27.18
C THR A 48 -8.51 -12.52 -25.91
N SER A 49 -8.76 -13.56 -25.09
CA SER A 49 -9.72 -13.54 -23.99
C SER A 49 -11.09 -12.96 -24.39
N THR A 50 -11.53 -13.21 -25.62
CA THR A 50 -12.87 -12.80 -26.06
C THR A 50 -13.91 -13.63 -25.32
N LEU A 51 -14.81 -12.96 -24.60
CA LEU A 51 -15.81 -13.59 -23.76
C LEU A 51 -17.23 -13.05 -23.98
N ILE A 52 -18.19 -13.86 -23.57
CA ILE A 52 -19.59 -13.48 -23.33
C ILE A 52 -19.80 -13.61 -21.82
N GLY A 53 -20.11 -12.50 -21.16
CA GLY A 53 -20.23 -12.42 -19.71
C GLY A 53 -21.65 -12.05 -19.27
N THR A 54 -22.06 -12.66 -18.17
CA THR A 54 -23.20 -12.22 -17.37
C THR A 54 -22.72 -12.03 -15.93
N ALA A 55 -22.75 -10.79 -15.46
CA ALA A 55 -22.54 -10.48 -14.05
C ALA A 55 -23.89 -10.24 -13.38
N THR A 56 -24.18 -11.02 -12.35
CA THR A 56 -25.35 -10.80 -11.47
C THR A 56 -24.87 -10.28 -10.14
N ILE A 57 -25.39 -9.13 -9.72
CA ILE A 57 -25.07 -8.47 -8.45
C ILE A 57 -26.33 -8.46 -7.61
N ASP A 58 -26.29 -9.16 -6.47
CA ASP A 58 -27.32 -9.04 -5.43
C ASP A 58 -26.85 -8.01 -4.40
N ALA A 59 -27.67 -6.99 -4.15
CA ALA A 59 -27.30 -5.84 -3.33
C ALA A 59 -28.47 -5.36 -2.44
N THR A 60 -28.13 -4.64 -1.38
CA THR A 60 -29.11 -3.96 -0.50
C THR A 60 -28.95 -2.46 -0.66
N ALA A 61 -30.04 -1.75 -0.97
CA ALA A 61 -29.97 -0.29 -1.06
C ALA A 61 -29.83 0.34 0.34
N THR A 62 -28.86 1.24 0.53
CA THR A 62 -28.63 1.97 1.79
C THR A 62 -29.34 3.33 1.81
N GLN A 63 -29.95 3.70 0.68
CA GLN A 63 -30.86 4.83 0.52
C GLN A 63 -31.94 4.51 -0.53
N ALA A 64 -32.95 5.37 -0.68
CA ALA A 64 -33.89 5.24 -1.80
C ALA A 64 -33.22 5.71 -3.11
N LEU A 65 -33.12 4.83 -4.11
CA LEU A 65 -32.33 5.05 -5.33
C LEU A 65 -33.21 5.32 -6.55
N SER A 66 -32.99 6.47 -7.21
CA SER A 66 -33.50 6.73 -8.56
C SER A 66 -32.61 6.17 -9.66
N SER A 67 -31.32 6.01 -9.35
CA SER A 67 -30.27 5.41 -10.17
C SER A 67 -29.11 5.02 -9.26
N PHE A 68 -28.24 4.13 -9.71
CA PHE A 68 -27.01 3.73 -9.04
C PHE A 68 -25.95 3.42 -10.09
N ASN A 69 -24.73 3.18 -9.64
CA ASN A 69 -23.56 3.14 -10.50
C ASN A 69 -22.72 1.89 -10.21
N LEU A 70 -21.98 1.44 -11.22
CA LEU A 70 -20.97 0.38 -11.16
C LEU A 70 -19.74 0.85 -11.95
N ASP A 71 -18.55 0.44 -11.52
CA ASP A 71 -17.32 0.56 -12.29
C ASP A 71 -17.25 -0.55 -13.34
N PHE A 72 -17.05 -0.20 -14.61
CA PHE A 72 -16.93 -1.15 -15.71
C PHE A 72 -16.24 -0.61 -16.97
N ILE A 73 -15.17 -1.27 -17.40
CA ILE A 73 -14.26 -0.80 -18.46
C ILE A 73 -14.32 -1.71 -19.71
N GLY A 74 -14.22 -1.09 -20.89
CA GLY A 74 -13.91 -1.76 -22.16
C GLY A 74 -15.07 -2.47 -22.88
N PHE A 75 -15.74 -3.42 -22.22
CA PHE A 75 -16.67 -4.32 -22.90
C PHE A 75 -17.92 -3.64 -23.48
N ASP A 76 -18.50 -4.25 -24.51
CA ASP A 76 -19.81 -3.86 -25.06
C ASP A 76 -20.93 -4.43 -24.19
N ILE A 77 -21.92 -3.60 -23.84
CA ILE A 77 -23.06 -3.99 -22.99
C ILE A 77 -24.25 -4.34 -23.89
N ASP A 78 -24.70 -5.59 -23.83
CA ASP A 78 -25.87 -6.09 -24.58
C ASP A 78 -27.19 -5.68 -23.92
N GLY A 79 -27.21 -5.60 -22.59
CA GLY A 79 -28.38 -5.16 -21.83
C GLY A 79 -28.20 -5.30 -20.32
N ILE A 80 -28.96 -4.48 -19.59
CA ILE A 80 -28.99 -4.48 -18.14
C ILE A 80 -30.42 -4.69 -17.67
N THR A 81 -30.61 -5.54 -16.66
CA THR A 81 -31.88 -5.65 -15.94
C THR A 81 -31.70 -5.37 -14.46
N VAL A 82 -32.71 -4.77 -13.84
CA VAL A 82 -32.84 -4.61 -12.39
C VAL A 82 -34.13 -5.30 -11.97
N ASN A 83 -34.03 -6.27 -11.06
CA ASN A 83 -35.14 -7.12 -10.63
C ASN A 83 -35.87 -7.80 -11.82
N GLY A 84 -35.09 -8.23 -12.82
CA GLY A 84 -35.57 -8.88 -14.04
C GLY A 84 -36.30 -7.97 -15.03
N LYS A 85 -36.30 -6.65 -14.81
CA LYS A 85 -36.87 -5.66 -15.73
C LYS A 85 -35.76 -4.87 -16.43
N PRO A 86 -35.90 -4.53 -17.72
CA PRO A 86 -34.91 -3.71 -18.42
C PRO A 86 -34.65 -2.38 -17.71
N ALA A 87 -33.38 -2.00 -17.59
CA ALA A 87 -32.95 -0.71 -17.06
C ALA A 87 -32.32 0.13 -18.18
N ALA A 88 -32.46 1.45 -18.08
CA ALA A 88 -31.70 2.37 -18.93
C ALA A 88 -30.29 2.54 -18.35
N PHE A 89 -29.29 2.77 -19.21
CA PHE A 89 -27.91 2.98 -18.76
C PHE A 89 -27.15 3.96 -19.64
N SER A 90 -26.09 4.53 -19.07
CA SER A 90 -25.07 5.33 -19.75
C SER A 90 -23.70 5.04 -19.14
N ARG A 91 -22.64 5.15 -19.94
CA ARG A 91 -21.26 4.97 -19.48
C ARG A 91 -20.40 6.20 -19.80
N GLU A 92 -19.67 6.71 -18.81
CA GLU A 92 -18.66 7.76 -18.97
C GLU A 92 -17.33 7.29 -18.34
N GLY A 93 -16.32 7.00 -19.17
CA GLY A 93 -15.09 6.37 -18.67
C GLY A 93 -15.39 4.98 -18.10
N GLN A 94 -14.96 4.72 -16.86
CA GLN A 94 -15.28 3.51 -16.10
C GLN A 94 -16.70 3.53 -15.52
N GLU A 95 -17.34 4.70 -15.42
CA GLU A 95 -18.55 4.85 -14.63
C GLU A 95 -19.81 4.43 -15.42
N LEU A 96 -20.48 3.36 -14.98
CA LEU A 96 -21.72 2.83 -15.55
C LEU A 96 -22.93 3.21 -14.69
N THR A 97 -23.65 4.26 -15.08
CA THR A 97 -24.89 4.67 -14.42
C THR A 97 -26.08 3.85 -14.92
N ILE A 98 -26.82 3.25 -13.98
CA ILE A 98 -28.00 2.40 -14.22
C ILE A 98 -29.24 3.08 -13.62
N THR A 99 -30.27 3.27 -14.45
CA THR A 99 -31.57 3.83 -14.06
C THR A 99 -32.65 2.75 -14.14
N PRO A 100 -33.13 2.21 -13.00
CA PRO A 100 -34.18 1.20 -13.00
C PRO A 100 -35.53 1.78 -13.43
N GLU A 101 -36.43 0.95 -13.98
CA GLU A 101 -37.79 1.38 -14.36
C GLU A 101 -38.60 1.87 -13.14
N THR A 102 -38.36 1.26 -11.98
CA THR A 102 -38.96 1.62 -10.70
C THR A 102 -37.83 1.93 -9.72
N ALA A 103 -37.93 3.05 -9.02
CA ALA A 103 -36.97 3.40 -7.97
C ALA A 103 -36.89 2.29 -6.92
N ILE A 104 -35.69 2.08 -6.38
CA ILE A 104 -35.42 1.08 -5.34
C ILE A 104 -35.61 1.76 -3.99
N GLY A 105 -36.35 1.15 -3.08
CA GLY A 105 -36.59 1.67 -1.74
C GLY A 105 -35.35 1.61 -0.85
N ASN A 106 -35.29 2.46 0.18
CA ASN A 106 -34.24 2.37 1.20
C ASN A 106 -34.37 1.05 1.99
N GLY A 107 -33.28 0.27 2.07
CA GLY A 107 -33.26 -1.05 2.66
C GLY A 107 -33.94 -2.14 1.82
N GLU A 108 -34.23 -1.86 0.54
CA GLU A 108 -34.75 -2.86 -0.39
C GLU A 108 -33.61 -3.66 -1.01
N ASP A 109 -33.73 -4.99 -0.96
CA ASP A 109 -32.88 -5.91 -1.70
C ASP A 109 -33.21 -5.82 -3.20
N PHE A 110 -32.19 -5.75 -4.04
CA PHE A 110 -32.35 -5.76 -5.49
C PHE A 110 -31.25 -6.59 -6.16
N SER A 111 -31.54 -7.04 -7.37
CA SER A 111 -30.61 -7.80 -8.20
C SER A 111 -30.42 -7.12 -9.54
N VAL A 112 -29.16 -6.99 -9.96
CA VAL A 112 -28.74 -6.38 -11.22
C VAL A 112 -28.10 -7.46 -12.08
N GLU A 113 -28.56 -7.60 -13.32
CA GLU A 113 -27.93 -8.48 -14.30
C GLU A 113 -27.39 -7.63 -15.44
N VAL A 114 -26.08 -7.69 -15.67
CA VAL A 114 -25.39 -7.02 -16.78
C VAL A 114 -24.89 -8.09 -17.74
N ASN A 115 -25.39 -8.05 -18.98
CA ASN A 115 -24.94 -8.90 -20.06
C ASN A 115 -23.99 -8.13 -20.98
N TYR A 116 -22.82 -8.69 -21.25
CA TYR A 116 -21.76 -8.02 -21.99
C TYR A 116 -20.94 -8.99 -22.83
N ASN A 117 -20.25 -8.48 -23.83
CA ASN A 117 -19.35 -9.27 -24.67
C ASN A 117 -18.20 -8.43 -25.22
N GLY A 118 -17.13 -9.08 -25.62
CA GLY A 118 -15.94 -8.44 -26.16
C GLY A 118 -14.66 -9.10 -25.67
N ALA A 119 -13.55 -8.40 -25.82
CA ALA A 119 -12.26 -8.77 -25.24
C ALA A 119 -11.85 -7.69 -24.24
N PRO A 120 -11.15 -8.04 -23.14
CA PRO A 120 -10.68 -7.06 -22.19
C PRO A 120 -9.70 -6.09 -22.86
N GLU A 121 -9.84 -4.81 -22.55
CA GLU A 121 -8.86 -3.80 -22.96
C GLU A 121 -7.68 -3.85 -21.99
N GLN A 122 -6.45 -3.84 -22.51
CA GLN A 122 -5.27 -3.76 -21.65
C GLN A 122 -5.23 -2.38 -20.97
N ILE A 123 -5.28 -2.39 -19.64
CA ILE A 123 -5.13 -1.19 -18.81
C ILE A 123 -3.82 -1.25 -18.01
N THR A 124 -3.37 -0.08 -17.58
CA THR A 124 -2.24 0.08 -16.65
C THR A 124 -2.81 0.65 -15.36
N SER A 125 -2.37 0.13 -14.22
CA SER A 125 -2.84 0.63 -12.93
C SER A 125 -2.50 2.11 -12.75
N VAL A 126 -3.42 2.85 -12.11
CA VAL A 126 -3.18 4.25 -11.71
C VAL A 126 -2.14 4.37 -10.59
N ALA A 127 -1.94 3.31 -9.80
CA ALA A 127 -1.14 3.31 -8.58
C ALA A 127 0.31 2.87 -8.79
N ILE A 128 0.56 2.06 -9.83
CA ILE A 128 1.88 1.55 -10.20
C ILE A 128 1.88 1.24 -11.72
N PRO A 129 2.95 1.55 -12.49
CA PRO A 129 2.91 1.46 -13.95
C PRO A 129 3.05 0.02 -14.49
N VAL A 130 2.20 -0.91 -14.04
CA VAL A 130 2.13 -2.30 -14.49
C VAL A 130 0.76 -2.62 -15.11
N PRO A 131 0.68 -3.60 -16.03
CA PRO A 131 -0.61 -4.10 -16.51
C PRO A 131 -1.46 -4.64 -15.35
N THR A 132 -2.72 -4.24 -15.29
CA THR A 132 -3.71 -4.69 -14.28
C THR A 132 -5.02 -5.09 -14.95
N GLY A 133 -5.92 -5.71 -14.20
CA GLY A 133 -7.14 -6.33 -14.68
C GLY A 133 -6.90 -7.70 -15.31
N TRP A 134 -7.53 -7.95 -16.45
CA TRP A 134 -7.40 -9.21 -17.18
C TRP A 134 -6.22 -9.16 -18.16
N VAL A 135 -5.14 -9.86 -17.82
CA VAL A 135 -3.88 -9.83 -18.57
C VAL A 135 -3.75 -11.08 -19.44
N ILE A 136 -3.48 -10.86 -20.73
CA ILE A 136 -3.33 -11.92 -21.74
C ILE A 136 -1.84 -12.15 -22.01
N PHE A 137 -1.43 -13.41 -22.10
CA PHE A 137 -0.08 -13.81 -22.51
C PHE A 137 -0.11 -14.99 -23.50
N ASP A 138 1.05 -15.37 -24.04
CA ASP A 138 1.14 -16.54 -24.93
C ASP A 138 0.92 -17.82 -24.13
N GLY A 139 -0.26 -18.43 -24.28
CA GLY A 139 -0.65 -19.65 -23.57
C GLY A 139 -1.86 -19.52 -22.66
N GLY A 140 -2.33 -18.31 -22.38
CA GLY A 140 -3.45 -18.12 -21.46
C GLY A 140 -3.71 -16.69 -21.02
N SER A 141 -4.30 -16.57 -19.83
CA SER A 141 -4.59 -15.30 -19.18
C SER A 141 -4.60 -15.42 -17.67
N PHE A 142 -4.34 -14.33 -16.97
CA PHE A 142 -4.48 -14.23 -15.51
C PHE A 142 -5.11 -12.89 -15.14
N VAL A 143 -5.61 -12.79 -13.91
CA VAL A 143 -6.19 -11.55 -13.36
C VAL A 143 -5.40 -11.11 -12.14
N LEU A 144 -4.93 -9.87 -12.17
CA LEU A 144 -4.41 -9.09 -11.04
C LEU A 144 -5.21 -7.80 -10.99
N SER A 145 -5.71 -7.38 -9.83
CA SER A 145 -6.67 -6.26 -9.83
C SER A 145 -6.44 -5.19 -8.78
N GLU A 146 -5.33 -5.25 -8.03
CA GLU A 146 -5.03 -4.19 -7.07
C GLU A 146 -4.45 -2.94 -7.74
N PRO A 147 -4.92 -1.73 -7.38
CA PRO A 147 -6.16 -1.41 -6.65
C PRO A 147 -7.40 -1.29 -7.58
N ASP A 148 -7.19 -1.26 -8.90
CA ASP A 148 -8.13 -0.70 -9.89
C ASP A 148 -8.42 -1.61 -11.10
N GLY A 149 -8.13 -2.90 -11.00
CA GLY A 149 -8.24 -3.82 -12.13
C GLY A 149 -9.55 -4.62 -12.21
N ALA A 150 -10.38 -4.66 -11.17
CA ALA A 150 -11.54 -5.57 -11.17
C ALA A 150 -12.59 -5.12 -12.19
N ALA A 151 -12.84 -3.81 -12.27
CA ALA A 151 -13.71 -3.18 -13.28
C ALA A 151 -13.29 -3.47 -14.74
N ASN A 152 -12.07 -3.96 -14.98
CA ASN A 152 -11.59 -4.33 -16.31
C ASN A 152 -12.26 -5.56 -16.89
N TYR A 153 -12.89 -6.42 -16.08
CA TYR A 153 -13.46 -7.68 -16.59
C TYR A 153 -14.87 -8.00 -16.12
N TYR A 154 -15.38 -7.31 -15.10
CA TYR A 154 -16.79 -7.37 -14.69
C TYR A 154 -17.26 -6.04 -14.10
N PRO A 155 -18.57 -5.72 -14.19
CA PRO A 155 -19.13 -4.53 -13.57
C PRO A 155 -19.22 -4.71 -12.04
N VAL A 156 -18.65 -3.77 -11.28
CA VAL A 156 -18.37 -3.95 -9.86
C VAL A 156 -18.47 -2.63 -9.07
N ASN A 157 -18.71 -2.72 -7.77
CA ASN A 157 -18.42 -1.61 -6.85
C ASN A 157 -16.93 -1.70 -6.46
N ASP A 158 -16.02 -1.05 -7.20
CA ASP A 158 -14.59 -1.36 -7.17
C ASP A 158 -13.86 -0.70 -5.98
N HIS A 159 -14.14 -1.16 -4.76
CA HIS A 159 -13.48 -0.65 -3.57
C HIS A 159 -13.45 -1.65 -2.40
N PRO A 160 -12.38 -1.68 -1.58
CA PRO A 160 -12.29 -2.58 -0.42
C PRO A 160 -13.39 -2.43 0.64
N LEU A 161 -14.09 -1.28 0.67
CA LEU A 161 -15.22 -1.03 1.60
C LEU A 161 -16.47 -1.86 1.28
N ASP A 162 -16.65 -2.31 0.03
CA ASP A 162 -17.84 -3.04 -0.41
C ASP A 162 -17.49 -4.51 -0.72
N LYS A 163 -17.10 -5.26 0.31
CA LYS A 163 -16.79 -6.68 0.18
C LYS A 163 -18.06 -7.50 -0.06
N ALA A 164 -17.97 -8.46 -0.97
CA ALA A 164 -19.09 -9.34 -1.32
C ALA A 164 -18.67 -10.81 -1.41
N ALA A 165 -19.62 -11.73 -1.35
CA ALA A 165 -19.38 -13.13 -1.71
C ALA A 165 -19.32 -13.29 -3.24
N TYR A 166 -18.67 -14.34 -3.74
CA TYR A 166 -18.52 -14.56 -5.18
C TYR A 166 -18.83 -16.01 -5.59
N THR A 167 -19.51 -16.14 -6.73
CA THR A 167 -19.58 -17.38 -7.50
C THR A 167 -18.94 -17.15 -8.87
N PHE A 168 -17.89 -17.89 -9.20
CA PHE A 168 -17.26 -17.85 -10.51
C PHE A 168 -17.72 -19.06 -11.33
N ARG A 169 -18.36 -18.83 -12.47
CA ARG A 169 -18.76 -19.85 -13.45
C ARG A 169 -18.01 -19.59 -14.74
N ILE A 170 -16.84 -20.19 -14.87
CA ILE A 170 -15.92 -19.89 -15.98
C ILE A 170 -15.97 -21.03 -16.97
N THR A 171 -16.41 -20.74 -18.20
CA THR A 171 -16.43 -21.68 -19.31
C THR A 171 -15.27 -21.39 -20.26
N VAL A 172 -14.46 -22.40 -20.53
CA VAL A 172 -13.29 -22.34 -21.42
C VAL A 172 -13.31 -23.50 -22.42
N PRO A 173 -12.61 -23.43 -23.55
CA PRO A 173 -12.45 -24.57 -24.45
C PRO A 173 -11.83 -25.78 -23.73
N GLU A 174 -12.18 -27.01 -24.14
CA GLU A 174 -11.82 -28.28 -23.45
C GLU A 174 -10.32 -28.43 -23.13
N ALA A 175 -9.43 -27.78 -23.89
CA ALA A 175 -7.98 -27.86 -23.68
C ALA A 175 -7.48 -27.07 -22.46
N PHE A 176 -8.27 -26.12 -21.95
CA PHE A 176 -7.85 -25.19 -20.90
C PHE A 176 -8.48 -25.54 -19.54
N GLU A 177 -7.76 -25.17 -18.49
CA GLU A 177 -8.16 -25.31 -17.11
C GLU A 177 -8.29 -23.93 -16.46
N VAL A 178 -9.03 -23.86 -15.34
CA VAL A 178 -9.28 -22.62 -14.62
C VAL A 178 -8.85 -22.76 -13.16
N ALA A 179 -8.16 -21.76 -12.64
CA ALA A 179 -7.91 -21.57 -11.22
C ALA A 179 -8.44 -20.18 -10.78
N ALA A 180 -9.38 -20.15 -9.83
CA ALA A 180 -10.01 -18.93 -9.34
C ALA A 180 -10.15 -18.97 -7.81
N ASN A 181 -10.58 -17.87 -7.19
CA ASN A 181 -10.84 -17.83 -5.74
C ASN A 181 -11.91 -18.85 -5.30
N GLY A 182 -11.88 -19.27 -4.04
CA GLY A 182 -12.90 -20.11 -3.41
C GLY A 182 -12.74 -21.61 -3.67
N VAL A 183 -13.76 -22.39 -3.34
CA VAL A 183 -13.76 -23.86 -3.48
C VAL A 183 -14.29 -24.25 -4.85
N LEU A 184 -13.57 -25.11 -5.58
CA LEU A 184 -14.09 -25.74 -6.79
C LEU A 184 -15.20 -26.74 -6.42
N GLU A 185 -16.45 -26.36 -6.67
CA GLU A 185 -17.63 -27.17 -6.34
C GLU A 185 -18.06 -28.08 -7.50
N GLN A 186 -17.85 -27.63 -8.73
CA GLN A 186 -18.32 -28.35 -9.91
C GLN A 186 -17.41 -28.14 -11.13
N THR A 187 -17.17 -29.23 -11.87
CA THR A 187 -16.64 -29.22 -13.23
C THR A 187 -17.69 -29.83 -14.16
N ILE A 188 -18.04 -29.14 -15.24
CA ILE A 188 -19.12 -29.51 -16.16
C ILE A 188 -18.57 -29.63 -17.57
N GLU A 189 -18.53 -30.85 -18.11
CA GLU A 189 -18.15 -31.09 -19.50
C GLU A 189 -19.32 -30.80 -20.44
N ASN A 190 -19.15 -29.83 -21.35
CA ASN A 190 -20.18 -29.38 -22.30
C ASN A 190 -19.93 -29.88 -23.74
N GLY A 191 -18.89 -30.69 -23.96
CA GLY A 191 -18.51 -31.22 -25.26
C GLY A 191 -17.18 -30.65 -25.73
N ASP A 192 -17.20 -29.47 -26.34
CA ASP A 192 -16.00 -28.74 -26.81
C ASP A 192 -15.51 -27.67 -25.82
N SER A 193 -16.15 -27.59 -24.65
CA SER A 193 -15.85 -26.66 -23.58
C SER A 193 -16.14 -27.29 -22.22
N THR A 194 -15.53 -26.72 -21.18
CA THR A 194 -15.68 -27.16 -19.80
C THR A 194 -16.00 -25.93 -18.94
N THR A 195 -17.01 -26.04 -18.06
CA THR A 195 -17.34 -25.00 -17.08
C THR A 195 -16.83 -25.39 -15.70
N TYR A 196 -16.06 -24.51 -15.09
CA TYR A 196 -15.60 -24.61 -13.69
C TYR A 196 -16.43 -23.68 -12.82
N VAL A 197 -16.95 -24.20 -11.70
CA VAL A 197 -17.76 -23.44 -10.74
C VAL A 197 -17.03 -23.37 -9.41
N PHE A 198 -16.56 -22.18 -9.07
CA PHE A 198 -15.94 -21.87 -7.78
C PHE A 198 -16.88 -21.04 -6.92
N GLU A 199 -16.91 -21.33 -5.61
CA GLU A 199 -17.66 -20.57 -4.61
C GLU A 199 -16.69 -19.99 -3.58
N ALA A 200 -16.57 -18.66 -3.54
CA ALA A 200 -15.89 -17.91 -2.48
C ALA A 200 -16.96 -17.32 -1.56
N ARG A 201 -17.17 -17.95 -0.40
CA ARG A 201 -18.34 -17.69 0.44
C ARG A 201 -18.14 -16.56 1.43
N ASP A 202 -16.90 -16.35 1.83
CA ASP A 202 -16.52 -15.25 2.70
C ASP A 202 -16.40 -13.94 1.90
N PRO A 203 -16.90 -12.81 2.41
CA PRO A 203 -16.81 -11.53 1.73
C PRO A 203 -15.37 -11.18 1.33
N MET A 204 -15.21 -10.73 0.09
CA MET A 204 -13.93 -10.44 -0.55
C MET A 204 -13.99 -9.05 -1.19
N ALA A 205 -12.91 -8.27 -1.09
CA ALA A 205 -12.78 -7.02 -1.84
C ALA A 205 -12.63 -7.30 -3.34
N SER A 206 -13.13 -6.40 -4.18
CA SER A 206 -13.14 -6.58 -5.64
C SER A 206 -11.75 -6.87 -6.24
N TYR A 207 -10.72 -6.18 -5.76
CA TYR A 207 -9.35 -6.32 -6.25
C TYR A 207 -8.72 -7.69 -5.97
N LEU A 208 -9.22 -8.41 -4.97
CA LEU A 208 -8.74 -9.73 -4.55
C LEU A 208 -9.26 -10.86 -5.44
N THR A 209 -10.17 -10.54 -6.36
CA THR A 209 -10.67 -11.50 -7.34
C THR A 209 -9.58 -11.90 -8.34
N THR A 210 -9.54 -13.17 -8.72
CA THR A 210 -8.64 -13.68 -9.75
C THR A 210 -9.26 -14.84 -10.53
N VAL A 211 -8.98 -14.87 -11.83
CA VAL A 211 -9.31 -15.96 -12.75
C VAL A 211 -8.07 -16.21 -13.60
N ASN A 212 -7.55 -17.44 -13.53
CA ASN A 212 -6.32 -17.85 -14.18
C ASN A 212 -6.62 -19.01 -15.12
N ILE A 213 -6.24 -18.87 -16.39
CA ILE A 213 -6.59 -19.80 -17.47
C ILE A 213 -5.30 -20.18 -18.18
N GLU A 214 -5.00 -21.48 -18.19
CA GLU A 214 -3.85 -22.06 -18.90
C GLU A 214 -4.13 -23.53 -19.22
N GLU A 215 -3.32 -24.14 -20.07
CA GLU A 215 -3.35 -25.60 -20.32
C GLU A 215 -2.51 -26.34 -19.26
N GLY A 216 -3.05 -27.42 -18.70
CA GLY A 216 -2.27 -28.44 -17.97
C GLY A 216 -1.71 -28.04 -16.60
N PHE A 217 -2.47 -27.35 -15.75
CA PHE A 217 -2.00 -27.05 -14.39
C PHE A 217 -1.58 -28.34 -13.66
N ASN A 218 -0.37 -28.34 -13.11
CA ASN A 218 0.05 -29.33 -12.15
C ASN A 218 -0.52 -28.97 -10.77
N ILE A 219 -1.66 -29.59 -10.45
CA ILE A 219 -2.37 -29.33 -9.20
C ILE A 219 -1.78 -30.17 -8.06
N THR A 220 -1.28 -29.48 -7.03
CA THR A 220 -0.82 -30.11 -5.79
C THR A 220 -1.73 -29.74 -4.62
N THR A 221 -1.78 -30.61 -3.60
CA THR A 221 -2.64 -30.38 -2.43
C THR A 221 -1.86 -30.60 -1.15
N GLN A 222 -2.16 -29.78 -0.14
CA GLN A 222 -1.65 -29.91 1.21
C GLN A 222 -2.81 -29.77 2.20
N THR A 223 -2.53 -29.99 3.49
CA THR A 223 -3.51 -29.76 4.56
C THR A 223 -2.88 -28.86 5.60
N GLY A 224 -3.45 -27.67 5.76
CA GLY A 224 -3.04 -26.67 6.74
C GLY A 224 -3.64 -26.90 8.13
N PRO A 225 -3.57 -25.89 9.01
CA PRO A 225 -4.09 -25.98 10.37
C PRO A 225 -5.58 -26.31 10.39
N ASN A 226 -6.02 -27.07 11.40
CA ASN A 226 -7.41 -27.48 11.59
C ASN A 226 -8.07 -28.22 10.39
N GLY A 227 -7.27 -28.79 9.48
CA GLY A 227 -7.78 -29.50 8.31
C GLY A 227 -8.09 -28.60 7.12
N LEU A 228 -7.61 -27.34 7.13
CA LEU A 228 -7.74 -26.40 6.03
C LEU A 228 -7.20 -27.01 4.72
N PRO A 229 -7.99 -27.13 3.65
CA PRO A 229 -7.48 -27.57 2.36
C PRO A 229 -6.56 -26.51 1.76
N ILE A 230 -5.41 -26.94 1.24
CA ILE A 230 -4.51 -26.10 0.45
C ILE A 230 -4.42 -26.68 -0.96
N ARG A 231 -4.61 -25.86 -1.99
CA ARG A 231 -4.60 -26.26 -3.41
C ARG A 231 -3.70 -25.35 -4.25
N ASN A 232 -2.59 -25.87 -4.75
CA ASN A 232 -1.69 -25.08 -5.59
C ASN A 232 -1.81 -25.50 -7.05
N TYR A 233 -1.78 -24.51 -7.94
CA TYR A 233 -1.91 -24.64 -9.39
C TYR A 233 -0.62 -24.15 -10.02
N PHE A 234 0.21 -25.06 -10.54
CA PHE A 234 1.48 -24.70 -11.13
C PHE A 234 1.43 -24.90 -12.64
N ALA A 235 1.71 -23.84 -13.40
CA ALA A 235 1.79 -23.92 -14.86
C ALA A 235 2.85 -24.95 -15.32
N GLU A 236 2.64 -25.56 -16.49
CA GLU A 236 3.57 -26.53 -17.04
C GLU A 236 4.93 -25.92 -17.35
N GLY A 237 5.99 -26.74 -17.26
CA GLY A 237 7.34 -26.35 -17.66
C GLY A 237 8.16 -25.63 -16.59
N ILE A 238 7.59 -25.38 -15.41
CA ILE A 238 8.32 -24.86 -14.24
C ILE A 238 9.07 -26.01 -13.55
N SER A 239 10.34 -25.78 -13.21
CA SER A 239 11.18 -26.78 -12.53
C SER A 239 10.69 -27.05 -11.11
N GLU A 240 10.64 -28.33 -10.70
CA GLU A 240 10.19 -28.73 -9.35
C GLU A 240 10.98 -28.04 -8.22
N ASP A 241 12.31 -27.88 -8.38
CA ASP A 241 13.16 -27.18 -7.39
C ASP A 241 12.72 -25.73 -7.13
N LEU A 242 12.15 -25.04 -8.13
CA LEU A 242 11.64 -23.67 -7.96
C LEU A 242 10.29 -23.62 -7.24
N LEU A 243 9.59 -24.76 -7.19
CA LEU A 243 8.28 -24.89 -6.54
C LEU A 243 8.40 -25.45 -5.12
N GLU A 244 9.57 -25.95 -4.71
CA GLU A 244 9.81 -26.52 -3.38
C GLU A 244 9.41 -25.59 -2.22
N PRO A 245 9.66 -24.26 -2.27
CA PRO A 245 9.27 -23.35 -1.18
C PRO A 245 7.76 -23.32 -0.87
N PHE A 246 6.89 -23.63 -1.84
CA PHE A 246 5.44 -23.71 -1.59
C PHE A 246 5.05 -24.86 -0.63
N ASN A 247 5.94 -25.82 -0.36
CA ASN A 247 5.70 -26.84 0.65
C ASN A 247 5.66 -26.29 2.09
N LEU A 248 6.13 -25.05 2.31
CA LEU A 248 6.14 -24.39 3.62
C LEU A 248 4.79 -23.74 3.96
N GLN A 249 3.87 -23.58 3.00
CA GLN A 249 2.61 -22.87 3.19
C GLN A 249 1.76 -23.42 4.33
N ALA A 250 1.72 -24.75 4.51
CA ALA A 250 0.98 -25.36 5.61
C ALA A 250 1.58 -24.99 6.99
N GLU A 251 2.90 -24.85 7.08
CA GLU A 251 3.60 -24.43 8.28
C GLU A 251 3.41 -22.93 8.54
N MET A 252 3.58 -22.09 7.51
CA MET A 252 3.33 -20.64 7.59
C MET A 252 1.91 -20.34 8.06
N LEU A 253 0.90 -21.00 7.46
CA LEU A 253 -0.49 -20.87 7.89
C LEU A 253 -0.70 -21.29 9.35
N THR A 254 -0.01 -22.35 9.80
CA THR A 254 -0.09 -22.80 11.19
C THR A 254 0.50 -21.75 12.13
N TYR A 255 1.71 -21.27 11.83
CA TYR A 255 2.39 -20.24 12.62
C TYR A 255 1.59 -18.95 12.69
N PHE A 256 1.18 -18.39 11.54
CA PHE A 256 0.38 -17.17 11.49
C PHE A 256 -0.98 -17.34 12.18
N SER A 257 -1.59 -18.53 12.11
CA SER A 257 -2.81 -18.81 12.89
C SER A 257 -2.59 -18.73 14.41
N GLU A 258 -1.39 -19.07 14.90
CA GLU A 258 -1.05 -19.02 16.32
C GLU A 258 -0.80 -17.59 16.82
N ILE A 259 -0.26 -16.71 15.96
CA ILE A 259 0.12 -15.35 16.34
C ILE A 259 -0.88 -14.27 15.94
N PHE A 260 -1.70 -14.48 14.89
CA PHE A 260 -2.74 -13.53 14.47
C PHE A 260 -4.14 -13.97 14.89
N GLY A 261 -4.39 -15.27 14.98
CA GLY A 261 -5.70 -15.86 15.22
C GLY A 261 -6.13 -16.80 14.09
N PRO A 262 -7.27 -17.50 14.20
CA PRO A 262 -7.66 -18.54 13.23
C PRO A 262 -7.66 -18.04 11.77
N TYR A 263 -7.23 -18.90 10.83
CA TYR A 263 -7.34 -18.59 9.40
C TYR A 263 -8.79 -18.26 9.00
N PRO A 264 -9.02 -17.16 8.24
CA PRO A 264 -10.37 -16.63 8.00
C PRO A 264 -11.21 -17.39 6.98
N PHE A 265 -10.62 -18.12 6.03
CA PHE A 265 -11.33 -18.61 4.84
C PHE A 265 -11.44 -20.14 4.74
N GLU A 266 -12.24 -20.61 3.80
CA GLU A 266 -12.57 -22.03 3.62
C GLU A 266 -11.48 -22.87 2.94
N VAL A 267 -10.58 -22.21 2.21
CA VAL A 267 -9.49 -22.83 1.44
C VAL A 267 -8.35 -21.83 1.25
N TYR A 268 -7.13 -22.34 1.08
CA TYR A 268 -6.00 -21.55 0.63
C TYR A 268 -5.28 -22.21 -0.55
N GLY A 269 -4.36 -21.49 -1.18
CA GLY A 269 -3.56 -22.00 -2.27
C GLY A 269 -2.71 -20.94 -2.92
N SER A 270 -1.91 -21.36 -3.89
CA SER A 270 -1.23 -20.45 -4.80
C SER A 270 -1.36 -20.88 -6.25
N VAL A 271 -1.41 -19.92 -7.16
CA VAL A 271 -1.31 -20.16 -8.59
C VAL A 271 0.01 -19.56 -9.10
N VAL A 272 0.76 -20.33 -9.88
CA VAL A 272 2.03 -19.89 -10.47
C VAL A 272 1.91 -19.95 -11.98
N MET A 273 1.94 -18.78 -12.60
CA MET A 273 1.84 -18.64 -14.06
C MET A 273 3.23 -18.73 -14.70
N ASN A 274 3.35 -19.41 -15.84
CA ASN A 274 4.62 -19.51 -16.58
C ASN A 274 4.92 -18.24 -17.42
N THR A 275 4.69 -17.07 -16.83
CA THR A 275 4.94 -15.75 -17.41
C THR A 275 5.34 -14.78 -16.30
N ASP A 276 5.87 -13.62 -16.68
CA ASP A 276 6.08 -12.53 -15.74
C ASP A 276 4.73 -11.86 -15.46
N THR A 277 4.27 -11.95 -14.22
CA THR A 277 3.05 -11.30 -13.73
C THR A 277 3.32 -9.86 -13.27
N GLY A 278 4.59 -9.42 -13.27
CA GLY A 278 5.01 -8.13 -12.71
C GLY A 278 5.19 -8.19 -11.19
N THR A 279 4.14 -8.61 -10.48
CA THR A 279 4.12 -8.76 -9.01
C THR A 279 3.50 -10.10 -8.58
N ALA A 280 3.74 -10.49 -7.32
CA ALA A 280 2.85 -11.41 -6.62
C ALA A 280 1.65 -10.62 -6.07
N LEU A 281 0.52 -11.28 -5.84
CA LEU A 281 -0.65 -10.64 -5.24
C LEU A 281 -1.40 -11.63 -4.36
N GLU A 282 -1.97 -11.12 -3.26
CA GLU A 282 -2.56 -11.85 -2.16
C GLU A 282 -3.99 -12.36 -2.41
N THR A 283 -4.41 -12.37 -3.67
CA THR A 283 -5.78 -12.66 -4.12
C THR A 283 -6.44 -13.74 -3.26
N GLN A 284 -7.58 -13.41 -2.65
CA GLN A 284 -8.12 -14.13 -1.50
C GLN A 284 -8.27 -15.62 -1.78
N THR A 285 -7.81 -16.48 -0.87
CA THR A 285 -7.80 -17.96 -0.98
C THR A 285 -6.89 -18.56 -2.05
N LEU A 286 -6.25 -17.75 -2.92
CA LEU A 286 -5.41 -18.24 -4.02
C LEU A 286 -4.37 -17.18 -4.44
N SER A 287 -3.29 -16.99 -3.70
CA SER A 287 -2.26 -16.00 -4.06
C SER A 287 -1.58 -16.32 -5.39
N ILE A 288 -1.33 -15.32 -6.22
CA ILE A 288 -0.80 -15.48 -7.57
C ILE A 288 0.68 -15.06 -7.64
N PHE A 289 1.47 -15.82 -8.40
CA PHE A 289 2.89 -15.59 -8.64
C PHE A 289 3.25 -15.77 -10.12
N GLY A 290 4.27 -15.05 -10.57
CA GLY A 290 4.92 -15.28 -11.86
C GLY A 290 6.27 -16.01 -11.71
N VAL A 291 6.83 -16.46 -12.83
CA VAL A 291 8.12 -17.17 -12.83
C VAL A 291 9.31 -16.30 -12.43
N ARG A 292 9.19 -14.97 -12.54
CA ARG A 292 10.25 -14.03 -12.15
C ARG A 292 10.51 -14.10 -10.64
N GLN A 293 9.45 -14.18 -9.84
CA GLN A 293 9.49 -14.19 -8.38
C GLN A 293 10.19 -15.44 -7.84
N LEU A 294 10.02 -16.59 -8.50
CA LEU A 294 10.58 -17.89 -8.06
C LEU A 294 12.12 -17.91 -7.95
N THR A 295 12.79 -16.97 -8.62
CA THR A 295 14.26 -16.87 -8.62
C THR A 295 14.81 -15.83 -7.64
N SER A 296 13.94 -15.14 -6.91
CA SER A 296 14.34 -14.19 -5.87
C SER A 296 15.04 -14.92 -4.72
N PRO A 297 16.14 -14.38 -4.16
CA PRO A 297 16.76 -14.94 -2.96
C PRO A 297 15.84 -14.89 -1.74
N THR A 298 14.85 -13.99 -1.73
CA THR A 298 13.86 -13.81 -0.64
C THR A 298 12.51 -14.42 -1.01
N PHE A 299 12.43 -15.33 -1.99
CA PHE A 299 11.16 -15.86 -2.45
C PHE A 299 10.32 -16.56 -1.36
N GLU A 300 10.99 -17.22 -0.40
CA GLU A 300 10.30 -17.78 0.77
C GLU A 300 9.60 -16.71 1.61
N GLU A 301 10.25 -15.56 1.81
CA GLU A 301 9.68 -14.40 2.50
C GLU A 301 8.49 -13.84 1.72
N THR A 302 8.57 -13.79 0.37
CA THR A 302 7.41 -13.41 -0.47
C THR A 302 6.24 -14.36 -0.28
N ILE A 303 6.45 -15.68 -0.16
CA ILE A 303 5.35 -16.60 0.13
C ILE A 303 4.74 -16.29 1.51
N ALA A 304 5.57 -16.01 2.52
CA ALA A 304 5.09 -15.62 3.85
C ALA A 304 4.27 -14.32 3.82
N HIS A 305 4.70 -13.33 3.02
CA HIS A 305 3.98 -12.08 2.74
C HIS A 305 2.57 -12.36 2.24
N GLU A 306 2.44 -13.10 1.14
CA GLU A 306 1.13 -13.39 0.53
C GLU A 306 0.21 -14.26 1.42
N VAL A 307 0.79 -15.15 2.24
CA VAL A 307 0.03 -15.94 3.22
C VAL A 307 -0.52 -15.03 4.33
N SER A 308 0.29 -14.09 4.82
CA SER A 308 -0.09 -13.21 5.93
C SER A 308 -1.21 -12.24 5.56
N HIS A 309 -1.23 -11.80 4.29
CA HIS A 309 -2.27 -10.93 3.76
C HIS A 309 -3.69 -11.51 3.87
N GLN A 310 -3.82 -12.83 3.96
CA GLN A 310 -5.12 -13.47 4.18
C GLN A 310 -5.79 -12.95 5.47
N TRP A 311 -5.01 -12.53 6.47
CA TRP A 311 -5.50 -11.81 7.65
C TRP A 311 -5.56 -10.30 7.41
N PHE A 312 -4.43 -9.67 7.04
CA PHE A 312 -4.28 -8.21 6.92
C PHE A 312 -4.21 -7.78 5.45
N GLY A 313 -5.26 -7.15 4.96
CA GLY A 313 -5.52 -6.90 3.54
C GLY A 313 -6.81 -7.57 3.11
N ASN A 314 -6.93 -8.88 3.32
CA ASN A 314 -8.10 -9.64 2.88
C ASN A 314 -9.21 -9.64 3.93
N SER A 315 -8.98 -10.25 5.09
CA SER A 315 -10.01 -10.33 6.13
C SER A 315 -10.21 -8.97 6.81
N VAL A 316 -9.15 -8.35 7.28
CA VAL A 316 -9.11 -6.98 7.79
C VAL A 316 -8.58 -6.10 6.68
N ALA A 317 -9.44 -5.36 5.98
CA ALA A 317 -9.02 -4.51 4.85
C ALA A 317 -8.97 -3.04 5.23
N LEU A 318 -8.23 -2.23 4.50
CA LEU A 318 -8.26 -0.77 4.62
C LEU A 318 -9.65 -0.17 4.33
N SER A 319 -9.93 1.00 4.92
CA SER A 319 -11.13 1.79 4.63
C SER A 319 -10.90 2.85 3.55
N ASP A 320 -9.66 3.27 3.35
CA ASP A 320 -9.22 4.27 2.38
C ASP A 320 -7.84 3.86 1.85
N TRP A 321 -7.62 3.93 0.54
CA TRP A 321 -6.37 3.48 -0.09
C TRP A 321 -5.14 4.23 0.44
N ARG A 322 -5.31 5.44 0.99
CA ARG A 322 -4.24 6.14 1.69
C ARG A 322 -3.63 5.32 2.84
N ASP A 323 -4.39 4.41 3.42
CA ASP A 323 -3.96 3.59 4.55
C ASP A 323 -3.40 2.21 4.12
N ILE A 324 -2.96 2.06 2.86
CA ILE A 324 -2.42 0.81 2.31
C ILE A 324 -1.29 0.20 3.12
N TRP A 325 -0.54 1.01 3.88
CA TRP A 325 0.48 0.51 4.81
C TRP A 325 -0.09 -0.46 5.85
N LEU A 326 -1.37 -0.36 6.22
CA LEU A 326 -2.02 -1.33 7.12
C LEU A 326 -2.07 -2.74 6.55
N ASN A 327 -2.06 -2.88 5.21
CA ASN A 327 -1.95 -4.16 4.55
C ASN A 327 -0.46 -4.52 4.39
N GLU A 328 0.27 -3.64 3.71
CA GLU A 328 1.60 -3.95 3.19
C GLU A 328 2.67 -4.02 4.27
N SER A 329 2.64 -3.10 5.23
CA SER A 329 3.59 -3.13 6.35
C SER A 329 3.37 -4.34 7.25
N PHE A 330 2.11 -4.75 7.46
CA PHE A 330 1.79 -5.95 8.23
C PHE A 330 2.30 -7.21 7.52
N ALA A 331 2.11 -7.30 6.21
CA ALA A 331 2.60 -8.42 5.44
C ALA A 331 4.13 -8.46 5.35
N THR A 332 4.78 -7.30 5.15
CA THR A 332 6.24 -7.17 5.18
C THR A 332 6.81 -7.52 6.55
N TYR A 333 6.23 -7.03 7.65
CA TYR A 333 6.70 -7.40 8.98
C TYR A 333 6.47 -8.89 9.29
N SER A 334 5.44 -9.50 8.69
CA SER A 334 5.21 -10.95 8.78
C SER A 334 6.32 -11.78 8.13
N GLN A 335 7.04 -11.23 7.15
CA GLN A 335 8.27 -11.83 6.63
C GLN A 335 9.33 -11.94 7.74
N GLY A 336 9.57 -10.83 8.45
CA GLY A 336 10.47 -10.80 9.61
C GLY A 336 10.05 -11.77 10.72
N LEU A 337 8.75 -11.83 11.03
CA LEU A 337 8.21 -12.79 12.00
C LEU A 337 8.39 -14.25 11.56
N TRP A 338 8.31 -14.54 10.27
CA TRP A 338 8.60 -15.87 9.73
C TRP A 338 10.10 -16.20 9.80
N VAL A 339 10.97 -15.24 9.47
CA VAL A 339 12.43 -15.36 9.64
C VAL A 339 12.77 -15.65 11.10
N GLU A 340 12.17 -14.94 12.04
CA GLU A 340 12.34 -15.19 13.48
C GLU A 340 11.93 -16.61 13.87
N TYR A 341 10.74 -17.05 13.44
CA TYR A 341 10.23 -18.38 13.76
C TYR A 341 11.12 -19.50 13.20
N SER A 342 11.58 -19.36 11.96
CA SER A 342 12.32 -20.39 11.23
C SER A 342 13.82 -20.40 11.55
N GLN A 343 14.41 -19.25 11.89
CA GLN A 343 15.86 -19.07 12.01
C GLN A 343 16.32 -18.47 13.36
N GLY A 344 15.41 -17.91 14.16
CA GLY A 344 15.66 -17.37 15.50
C GLY A 344 15.82 -15.84 15.55
N GLU A 345 15.88 -15.30 16.77
CA GLU A 345 15.93 -13.84 17.05
C GLU A 345 17.10 -13.11 16.36
N GLU A 346 18.30 -13.71 16.29
CA GLU A 346 19.46 -13.10 15.61
C GLU A 346 19.22 -12.91 14.10
N ALA A 347 18.38 -13.75 13.48
CA ALA A 347 18.01 -13.62 12.08
C ALA A 347 16.99 -12.47 11.88
N LEU A 348 16.07 -12.28 12.83
CA LEU A 348 15.19 -11.12 12.84
C LEU A 348 16.00 -9.83 12.95
N ASP A 349 16.96 -9.76 13.88
CA ASP A 349 17.82 -8.57 14.02
C ASP A 349 18.54 -8.23 12.70
N THR A 350 19.00 -9.26 11.98
CA THR A 350 19.64 -9.08 10.67
C THR A 350 18.64 -8.57 9.63
N TRP A 351 17.45 -9.18 9.57
CA TRP A 351 16.39 -8.78 8.66
C TRP A 351 15.97 -7.32 8.90
N VAL A 352 15.75 -6.91 10.16
CA VAL A 352 15.37 -5.53 10.50
C VAL A 352 16.47 -4.54 10.11
N LYS A 353 17.74 -4.90 10.32
CA LYS A 353 18.88 -4.07 9.88
C LYS A 353 18.92 -3.89 8.37
N ASP A 354 18.63 -4.96 7.62
CA ASP A 354 18.58 -4.90 6.16
C ASP A 354 17.43 -4.01 5.67
N GLN A 355 16.24 -4.12 6.26
CA GLN A 355 15.10 -3.23 5.94
C GLN A 355 15.41 -1.77 6.30
N TYR A 356 16.01 -1.53 7.47
CA TYR A 356 16.40 -0.20 7.91
C TYR A 356 17.38 0.44 6.95
N ASN A 357 18.46 -0.27 6.58
CA ASN A 357 19.47 0.25 5.65
C ASN A 357 18.87 0.52 4.27
N PHE A 358 17.96 -0.34 3.81
CA PHE A 358 17.25 -0.14 2.55
C PHE A 358 16.44 1.16 2.54
N ILE A 359 15.71 1.46 3.61
CA ILE A 359 14.94 2.72 3.74
C ILE A 359 15.87 3.92 3.98
N ALA A 360 16.92 3.78 4.80
CA ALA A 360 17.86 4.86 5.10
C ALA A 360 18.53 5.45 3.85
N GLU A 361 18.75 4.63 2.81
CA GLU A 361 19.29 5.08 1.52
C GLU A 361 18.26 5.81 0.62
N ARG A 362 16.97 5.76 0.96
CA ARG A 362 15.86 6.11 0.04
C ARG A 362 14.84 7.08 0.60
N PHE A 363 14.70 7.19 1.92
CA PHE A 363 13.54 7.82 2.57
C PHE A 363 13.28 9.26 2.10
N ASP A 364 14.32 10.02 1.72
CA ASP A 364 14.19 11.38 1.19
C ASP A 364 13.46 11.51 -0.14
N PHE A 365 13.30 10.39 -0.86
CA PHE A 365 12.58 10.31 -2.13
C PHE A 365 11.23 9.61 -1.99
N LEU A 366 10.86 9.20 -0.79
CA LEU A 366 9.62 8.49 -0.51
C LEU A 366 8.61 9.43 0.16
N SER A 367 7.34 9.17 -0.08
CA SER A 367 6.27 9.65 0.80
C SER A 367 6.34 8.89 2.13
N VAL A 368 5.81 9.46 3.21
CA VAL A 368 5.71 8.74 4.50
C VAL A 368 4.62 7.67 4.44
N PRO A 369 4.67 6.59 5.24
CA PRO A 369 3.76 5.45 5.08
C PRO A 369 2.27 5.81 5.19
N GLY A 370 1.91 6.78 6.03
CA GLY A 370 0.51 7.24 6.22
C GLY A 370 0.05 8.35 5.27
N GLU A 371 0.91 8.82 4.36
CA GLU A 371 0.57 9.81 3.35
C GLU A 371 1.11 9.43 1.95
N PRO A 372 0.84 8.21 1.44
CA PRO A 372 1.32 7.80 0.13
C PRO A 372 0.69 8.62 -1.00
N LEU A 373 1.36 8.65 -2.15
CA LEU A 373 0.87 9.33 -3.34
C LEU A 373 0.00 8.39 -4.19
N ALA A 374 -1.08 8.93 -4.77
CA ALA A 374 -2.02 8.15 -5.57
C ALA A 374 -1.40 7.48 -6.81
N ASP A 375 -0.32 8.05 -7.37
CA ASP A 375 0.40 7.51 -8.55
C ASP A 375 1.70 6.75 -8.19
N ASP A 376 1.95 6.56 -6.89
CA ASP A 376 3.10 5.83 -6.33
C ASP A 376 2.72 5.13 -5.01
N LEU A 377 1.57 4.44 -5.03
CA LEU A 377 0.93 3.90 -3.83
C LEU A 377 1.77 2.79 -3.18
N PHE A 378 2.41 1.96 -4.01
CA PHE A 378 3.16 0.77 -3.61
C PHE A 378 4.67 1.01 -3.61
N ASN A 379 5.11 2.14 -3.06
CA ASN A 379 6.52 2.44 -2.88
C ASN A 379 7.07 1.85 -1.57
N PRO A 380 8.40 1.69 -1.40
CA PRO A 380 9.01 1.09 -0.20
C PRO A 380 8.55 1.63 1.17
N SER A 381 7.99 2.83 1.22
CA SER A 381 7.49 3.39 2.47
C SER A 381 6.34 2.59 3.07
N VAL A 382 5.36 2.19 2.26
CA VAL A 382 4.18 1.45 2.76
C VAL A 382 4.49 -0.01 3.08
N TYR A 383 5.66 -0.51 2.68
CA TYR A 383 6.17 -1.86 2.95
C TYR A 383 7.21 -1.83 4.07
N GLU A 384 8.47 -1.54 3.74
CA GLU A 384 9.59 -1.69 4.65
C GLU A 384 9.59 -0.63 5.75
N TRP A 385 9.29 0.64 5.45
CA TRP A 385 9.30 1.70 6.46
C TRP A 385 8.18 1.50 7.48
N GLY A 386 6.94 1.27 7.04
CA GLY A 386 5.87 0.96 7.97
C GLY A 386 6.08 -0.36 8.73
N ALA A 387 6.74 -1.37 8.14
CA ALA A 387 7.13 -2.60 8.85
C ALA A 387 8.16 -2.34 9.97
N LEU A 388 9.10 -1.40 9.78
CA LEU A 388 9.97 -0.91 10.86
C LEU A 388 9.16 -0.23 11.96
N GLY A 389 8.10 0.50 11.60
CA GLY A 389 7.13 1.05 12.56
C GLY A 389 6.43 -0.03 13.40
N LEU A 390 6.02 -1.14 12.79
CA LEU A 390 5.45 -2.28 13.52
C LEU A 390 6.50 -2.98 14.42
N HIS A 391 7.76 -3.05 13.97
CA HIS A 391 8.84 -3.54 14.83
C HIS A 391 9.06 -2.60 16.03
N ALA A 392 9.07 -1.28 15.82
CA ALA A 392 9.18 -0.31 16.89
C ALA A 392 8.00 -0.41 17.87
N LEU A 393 6.77 -0.63 17.38
CA LEU A 393 5.62 -0.93 18.23
C LEU A 393 5.90 -2.16 19.11
N ARG A 394 6.44 -3.26 18.54
CA ARG A 394 6.81 -4.45 19.29
C ARG A 394 7.83 -4.15 20.39
N LEU A 395 8.84 -3.33 20.11
CA LEU A 395 9.85 -2.93 21.09
C LEU A 395 9.25 -2.08 22.22
N GLU A 396 8.38 -1.12 21.90
CA GLU A 396 7.75 -0.20 22.85
C GLU A 396 6.81 -0.93 23.82
N VAL A 397 5.97 -1.84 23.31
CA VAL A 397 4.98 -2.56 24.12
C VAL A 397 5.50 -3.87 24.70
N GLY A 398 6.60 -4.39 24.14
CA GLY A 398 7.16 -5.71 24.41
C GLY A 398 6.41 -6.84 23.68
N ASP A 399 7.12 -7.98 23.51
CA ASP A 399 6.64 -9.13 22.73
C ASP A 399 5.23 -9.63 23.11
N ALA A 400 5.00 -9.91 24.39
CA ALA A 400 3.72 -10.51 24.80
C ALA A 400 2.53 -9.57 24.52
N PRO A 401 2.56 -8.28 24.91
CA PRO A 401 1.54 -7.32 24.49
C PRO A 401 1.45 -7.18 22.97
N PHE A 402 2.55 -7.19 22.23
CA PHE A 402 2.53 -7.04 20.77
C PHE A 402 1.72 -8.16 20.09
N PHE A 403 1.99 -9.42 20.41
CA PHE A 403 1.20 -10.53 19.84
C PHE A 403 -0.24 -10.57 20.35
N ASP A 404 -0.51 -10.06 21.56
CA ASP A 404 -1.88 -9.87 22.04
C ASP A 404 -2.61 -8.76 21.26
N ILE A 405 -1.91 -7.69 20.84
CA ILE A 405 -2.42 -6.63 19.97
C ILE A 405 -2.82 -7.20 18.61
N LEU A 406 -1.94 -7.96 17.95
CA LEU A 406 -2.23 -8.54 16.63
C LEU A 406 -3.49 -9.41 16.67
N LYS A 407 -3.64 -10.24 17.72
CA LYS A 407 -4.83 -11.07 17.93
C LYS A 407 -6.07 -10.25 18.21
N ALA A 408 -5.97 -9.24 19.07
CA ALA A 408 -7.09 -8.38 19.40
C ALA A 408 -7.56 -7.58 18.18
N TYR A 409 -6.62 -7.09 17.38
CA TYR A 409 -6.88 -6.34 16.16
C TYR A 409 -7.61 -7.21 15.14
N TYR A 410 -7.08 -8.38 14.83
CA TYR A 410 -7.74 -9.33 13.95
C TYR A 410 -9.11 -9.78 14.49
N GLU A 411 -9.22 -10.18 15.75
CA GLU A 411 -10.50 -10.64 16.33
C GLU A 411 -11.59 -9.56 16.29
N THR A 412 -11.21 -8.29 16.44
CA THR A 412 -12.14 -7.15 16.45
C THR A 412 -12.64 -6.82 15.05
N TYR A 413 -11.76 -6.85 14.05
CA TYR A 413 -12.04 -6.31 12.71
C TYR A 413 -12.12 -7.36 11.60
N ARG A 414 -11.96 -8.67 11.90
CA ARG A 414 -12.04 -9.73 10.89
C ARG A 414 -13.31 -9.64 10.04
N GLY A 415 -13.13 -9.67 8.72
CA GLY A 415 -14.20 -9.52 7.72
C GLY A 415 -14.66 -8.08 7.48
N GLY A 416 -14.07 -7.09 8.14
CA GLY A 416 -14.42 -5.68 8.02
C GLY A 416 -13.31 -4.82 7.42
N ASN A 417 -13.42 -3.52 7.70
CA ASN A 417 -12.48 -2.48 7.29
C ASN A 417 -11.98 -1.69 8.48
N VAL A 418 -10.78 -1.10 8.36
CA VAL A 418 -10.05 -0.42 9.44
C VAL A 418 -9.45 0.91 8.98
N THR A 419 -9.18 1.78 9.95
CA THR A 419 -8.31 2.95 9.80
C THR A 419 -7.08 2.83 10.71
N PRO A 420 -6.05 3.69 10.58
CA PRO A 420 -4.93 3.73 11.51
C PRO A 420 -5.37 3.93 12.98
N GLU A 421 -6.40 4.74 13.22
CA GLU A 421 -6.93 4.98 14.57
C GLU A 421 -7.51 3.71 15.20
N ASP A 422 -8.06 2.79 14.42
CA ASP A 422 -8.54 1.50 14.91
C ASP A 422 -7.40 0.64 15.46
N LEU A 423 -6.28 0.58 14.73
CA LEU A 423 -5.07 -0.12 15.18
C LEU A 423 -4.50 0.54 16.45
N ILE A 424 -4.37 1.86 16.46
CA ILE A 424 -3.87 2.62 17.62
C ILE A 424 -4.77 2.33 18.83
N ALA A 425 -6.10 2.43 18.67
CA ALA A 425 -7.04 2.20 19.76
C ALA A 425 -6.93 0.78 20.33
N VAL A 426 -6.77 -0.25 19.49
CA VAL A 426 -6.53 -1.62 19.97
C VAL A 426 -5.19 -1.73 20.69
N ALA A 427 -4.13 -1.14 20.10
CA ALA A 427 -2.78 -1.19 20.65
C ALA A 427 -2.71 -0.54 22.05
N GLU A 428 -3.31 0.63 22.22
CA GLU A 428 -3.40 1.34 23.50
C GLU A 428 -4.29 0.59 24.50
N ALA A 429 -5.40 -0.02 24.05
CA ALA A 429 -6.28 -0.77 24.93
C ALA A 429 -5.60 -2.02 25.52
N VAL A 430 -4.76 -2.70 24.74
CA VAL A 430 -4.02 -3.90 25.17
C VAL A 430 -2.78 -3.54 25.99
N SER A 431 -1.98 -2.57 25.51
CA SER A 431 -0.72 -2.19 26.15
C SER A 431 -0.89 -1.30 27.39
N GLY A 432 -1.96 -0.51 27.43
CA GLY A 432 -2.17 0.53 28.44
C GLY A 432 -1.26 1.75 28.27
N GLN A 433 -0.61 1.91 27.11
CA GLN A 433 0.29 3.03 26.77
C GLN A 433 -0.41 4.02 25.84
N ASP A 434 0.08 5.27 25.78
CA ASP A 434 -0.30 6.26 24.76
C ASP A 434 0.68 6.10 23.59
N LEU A 435 0.16 5.68 22.43
CA LEU A 435 0.99 5.25 21.30
C LEU A 435 1.00 6.24 20.15
N ASN A 436 0.23 7.34 20.23
CA ASN A 436 0.23 8.37 19.19
C ASN A 436 1.65 8.89 18.85
N PRO A 437 2.53 9.18 19.84
CA PRO A 437 3.90 9.63 19.53
C PRO A 437 4.75 8.60 18.76
N LEU A 438 4.44 7.30 18.89
CA LEU A 438 5.14 6.24 18.17
C LEU A 438 4.68 6.19 16.71
N PHE A 439 3.37 6.21 16.48
CA PHE A 439 2.82 6.21 15.12
C PHE A 439 3.12 7.50 14.37
N ASP A 440 3.05 8.67 15.03
CA ASP A 440 3.47 9.95 14.45
C ASP A 440 4.92 9.86 13.93
N ARG A 441 5.82 9.30 14.74
CA ARG A 441 7.24 9.19 14.41
C ARG A 441 7.54 8.22 13.26
N TRP A 442 6.83 7.10 13.17
CA TRP A 442 7.15 6.04 12.21
C TRP A 442 6.30 6.05 10.95
N ILE A 443 5.06 6.55 11.03
CA ILE A 443 4.08 6.48 9.94
C ILE A 443 3.87 7.85 9.29
N TYR A 444 4.06 8.94 10.03
CA TYR A 444 3.72 10.28 9.57
C TYR A 444 4.90 11.26 9.53
N SER A 445 6.07 10.90 10.08
CA SER A 445 7.27 11.74 10.04
C SER A 445 8.07 11.53 8.75
N GLU A 446 8.56 12.62 8.16
CA GLU A 446 9.48 12.59 7.01
C GLU A 446 10.91 12.18 7.41
N THR A 447 11.19 12.04 8.71
CA THR A 447 12.48 11.56 9.22
C THR A 447 12.41 10.07 9.52
N LEU A 448 13.42 9.32 9.04
CA LEU A 448 13.56 7.92 9.42
C LEU A 448 14.03 7.83 10.88
N ALA A 449 13.12 7.43 11.76
CA ALA A 449 13.41 7.20 13.17
C ALA A 449 14.43 6.07 13.37
N SER A 450 15.17 6.14 14.46
CA SER A 450 16.18 5.13 14.81
C SER A 450 15.62 3.95 15.61
N ILE A 451 16.39 2.84 15.63
CA ILE A 451 16.11 1.65 16.46
C ILE A 451 17.35 1.35 17.32
N PRO A 452 17.50 1.99 18.49
CA PRO A 452 18.70 1.89 19.34
C PRO A 452 19.04 0.46 19.75
N GLU A 453 18.05 -0.40 19.97
CA GLU A 453 18.18 -1.79 20.41
C GLU A 453 19.03 -2.62 19.44
N LEU A 454 19.06 -2.24 18.16
CA LEU A 454 19.81 -2.95 17.12
C LEU A 454 21.27 -2.52 17.04
N GLY A 455 21.66 -1.44 17.75
CA GLY A 455 23.01 -0.88 17.70
C GLY A 455 23.42 -0.48 16.28
N LEU A 456 22.46 -0.01 15.48
CA LEU A 456 22.66 0.44 14.10
C LEU A 456 23.67 1.59 14.02
N PHE A 457 23.71 2.41 15.05
CA PHE A 457 24.56 3.59 15.14
C PHE A 457 25.38 3.60 16.42
N ALA A 458 26.44 4.41 16.42
CA ALA A 458 27.25 4.63 17.62
C ALA A 458 26.54 5.52 18.66
N GLY A 459 25.52 6.29 18.24
CA GLY A 459 24.67 7.11 19.12
C GLY A 459 23.68 6.31 19.96
N THR A 460 23.12 6.97 20.95
CA THR A 460 22.20 6.47 21.98
C THR A 460 21.07 7.48 22.18
N LEU A 461 20.01 7.12 22.93
CA LEU A 461 18.90 8.04 23.22
C LEU A 461 19.24 9.17 24.23
N THR A 462 20.51 9.55 24.35
CA THR A 462 20.98 10.61 25.24
C THR A 462 22.11 11.39 24.59
N ASP A 463 22.33 12.64 25.02
CA ASP A 463 23.39 13.51 24.51
C ASP A 463 24.75 12.79 24.30
N ASP A 464 25.11 12.63 23.03
CA ASP A 464 26.29 11.94 22.56
C ASP A 464 27.28 12.87 21.87
N THR A 465 28.51 12.38 21.74
CA THR A 465 29.52 13.00 20.88
C THR A 465 30.13 11.94 19.99
N LEU A 466 29.78 11.99 18.71
CA LEU A 466 30.12 11.00 17.71
C LEU A 466 31.23 11.52 16.79
N TYR A 467 32.17 10.63 16.49
CA TYR A 467 33.29 10.92 15.61
C TYR A 467 33.37 9.87 14.51
N GLY A 468 33.15 10.31 13.28
CA GLY A 468 33.45 9.58 12.06
C GLY A 468 34.94 9.60 11.78
N THR A 469 35.32 8.97 10.68
CA THR A 469 36.69 8.71 10.29
C THR A 469 37.09 9.54 9.06
N GLY A 470 37.76 8.92 8.10
CA GLY A 470 38.07 9.56 6.81
C GLY A 470 37.47 8.78 5.64
N ASP A 471 36.63 7.79 5.96
CA ASP A 471 35.93 6.89 5.06
C ASP A 471 34.45 7.33 5.02
N ASP A 472 33.72 6.96 3.96
CA ASP A 472 32.29 7.30 3.83
C ASP A 472 31.46 6.49 4.86
N GLU A 473 30.76 7.19 5.76
CA GLU A 473 30.08 6.61 6.92
C GLU A 473 28.65 7.18 7.10
N THR A 474 27.87 6.50 7.95
CA THR A 474 26.61 7.04 8.48
C THR A 474 26.72 7.18 9.99
N LEU A 475 26.52 8.39 10.49
CA LEU A 475 26.46 8.71 11.92
C LEU A 475 25.05 9.16 12.24
N ALA A 476 24.43 8.55 13.25
CA ALA A 476 23.17 9.03 13.81
C ALA A 476 23.31 9.27 15.31
N GLY A 477 22.86 10.45 15.76
CA GLY A 477 22.82 10.88 17.17
C GLY A 477 21.75 10.16 17.98
N LEU A 478 20.55 10.06 17.39
CA LEU A 478 19.31 9.53 17.96
C LEU A 478 18.57 10.61 18.78
N ASP A 479 17.89 10.24 19.87
CA ASP A 479 17.29 11.26 20.74
C ASP A 479 18.39 11.89 21.63
N GLY A 480 18.31 13.18 21.92
CA GLY A 480 19.28 13.89 22.75
C GLY A 480 19.88 15.08 22.03
N ASN A 481 20.65 15.89 22.75
CA ASN A 481 21.35 17.02 22.12
C ASN A 481 22.77 16.57 21.74
N ASP A 482 22.93 16.09 20.52
CA ASP A 482 24.11 15.39 20.07
C ASP A 482 25.13 16.28 19.39
N THR A 483 26.38 15.80 19.33
CA THR A 483 27.43 16.44 18.54
C THR A 483 28.05 15.44 17.57
N LEU A 484 27.87 15.64 16.27
CA LEU A 484 28.34 14.75 15.21
C LEU A 484 29.51 15.38 14.45
N TYR A 485 30.64 14.67 14.38
CA TYR A 485 31.81 15.06 13.59
C TYR A 485 32.09 14.01 12.52
N SER A 486 31.92 14.31 11.24
CA SER A 486 32.28 13.38 10.15
C SER A 486 33.78 13.07 10.07
N ASN A 487 34.62 14.09 10.21
CA ASN A 487 36.09 14.07 10.04
C ASN A 487 36.61 13.71 8.62
N GLY A 488 35.72 13.46 7.66
CA GLY A 488 35.96 13.36 6.22
C GLY A 488 35.46 12.06 5.61
N GLY A 489 35.25 12.04 4.29
CA GLY A 489 34.41 11.00 3.66
C GLY A 489 33.17 11.68 3.09
N ALA A 490 32.42 11.04 2.19
CA ALA A 490 31.09 11.50 1.80
C ALA A 490 30.07 10.90 2.76
N ASP A 491 29.77 11.62 3.83
CA ASP A 491 29.11 11.06 5.00
C ASP A 491 27.60 11.35 5.02
N THR A 492 26.85 10.52 5.74
CA THR A 492 25.46 10.80 6.13
C THR A 492 25.39 11.05 7.64
N LEU A 493 25.00 12.25 8.04
CA LEU A 493 24.90 12.68 9.43
C LEU A 493 23.43 12.92 9.76
N VAL A 494 22.90 12.20 10.76
CA VAL A 494 21.50 12.26 11.18
C VAL A 494 21.43 12.67 12.64
N GLY A 495 20.82 13.81 12.97
CA GLY A 495 20.60 14.23 14.35
C GLY A 495 19.49 13.40 15.00
N ASN A 496 18.29 13.46 14.41
CA ASN A 496 17.00 13.02 14.94
C ASN A 496 16.39 14.05 15.91
N ALA A 497 16.12 13.69 17.17
CA ALA A 497 15.33 14.55 18.06
C ALA A 497 16.20 15.18 19.13
N GLY A 498 16.23 16.51 19.21
CA GLY A 498 17.00 17.29 20.17
C GLY A 498 17.70 18.47 19.50
N ASP A 499 18.37 19.32 20.28
CA ASP A 499 19.11 20.46 19.71
C ASP A 499 20.54 20.01 19.34
N ASP A 500 20.74 19.60 18.10
CA ASP A 500 21.95 18.93 17.62
C ASP A 500 23.02 19.88 17.05
N LEU A 501 24.27 19.41 17.10
CA LEU A 501 25.43 20.10 16.56
C LEU A 501 26.18 19.22 15.55
N ILE A 502 26.00 19.52 14.26
CA ILE A 502 26.50 18.69 13.15
C ILE A 502 27.67 19.37 12.45
N TYR A 503 28.76 18.63 12.20
CA TYR A 503 29.92 19.07 11.41
C TYR A 503 30.11 18.20 10.16
N GLY A 504 29.74 18.75 9.00
CA GLY A 504 29.62 18.09 7.69
C GLY A 504 30.90 17.49 7.15
N GLY A 505 31.95 18.30 6.93
CA GLY A 505 33.23 17.75 6.45
C GLY A 505 33.86 18.63 5.36
N ALA A 506 34.71 18.07 4.51
CA ALA A 506 35.25 18.81 3.35
C ALA A 506 34.83 18.16 2.01
N GLN A 507 33.96 17.16 2.07
CA GLN A 507 33.51 16.31 0.98
C GLN A 507 32.01 16.53 0.79
N ALA A 508 31.38 15.81 -0.14
CA ALA A 508 29.94 15.96 -0.37
C ALA A 508 29.17 15.19 0.71
N ASP A 509 28.67 15.91 1.70
CA ASP A 509 28.03 15.32 2.86
C ASP A 509 26.51 15.47 2.82
N ARG A 510 25.80 14.50 3.38
CA ARG A 510 24.36 14.52 3.59
C ARG A 510 24.09 14.77 5.06
N MET A 511 23.42 15.87 5.39
CA MET A 511 23.10 16.26 6.77
C MET A 511 21.59 16.40 6.95
N VAL A 512 21.03 15.61 7.86
CA VAL A 512 19.61 15.64 8.25
C VAL A 512 19.56 15.88 9.76
N ALA A 513 19.22 17.08 10.21
CA ALA A 513 19.31 17.40 11.64
C ALA A 513 18.10 16.88 12.41
N GLY A 514 16.87 17.25 12.04
CA GLY A 514 15.66 16.57 12.52
C GLY A 514 14.76 17.49 13.32
N ASP A 515 14.27 17.07 14.49
CA ASP A 515 13.41 17.88 15.35
C ASP A 515 14.25 18.57 16.42
N GLY A 516 14.21 19.91 16.52
CA GLY A 516 14.93 20.68 17.54
C GLY A 516 15.52 21.96 16.97
N ASP A 517 16.13 22.80 17.81
CA ASP A 517 16.81 24.02 17.32
C ASP A 517 18.28 23.68 16.98
N ASP A 518 18.52 23.21 15.75
CA ASP A 518 19.79 22.60 15.36
C ASP A 518 20.85 23.60 14.89
N THR A 519 22.13 23.19 14.98
CA THR A 519 23.27 23.94 14.43
C THR A 519 24.11 23.06 13.51
N ILE A 520 24.12 23.40 12.21
CA ILE A 520 24.86 22.67 11.18
C ILE A 520 26.05 23.49 10.70
N TYR A 521 27.24 22.91 10.71
CA TYR A 521 28.46 23.41 10.09
C TYR A 521 28.80 22.53 8.90
N ALA A 522 28.23 22.85 7.73
CA ALA A 522 28.43 22.09 6.49
C ALA A 522 29.91 22.04 6.08
N ASN A 523 30.64 23.12 6.37
CA ASN A 523 32.04 23.30 6.00
C ASN A 523 32.22 23.31 4.47
N GLY A 524 32.79 22.31 3.81
CA GLY A 524 32.97 22.38 2.36
C GLY A 524 32.58 21.09 1.67
N GLY A 525 32.19 21.16 0.40
CA GLY A 525 31.55 20.01 -0.20
C GLY A 525 30.54 20.37 -1.27
N ALA A 526 29.94 19.34 -1.87
CA ALA A 526 28.69 19.45 -2.61
C ALA A 526 27.57 18.94 -1.69
N ASP A 527 27.22 19.72 -0.66
CA ASP A 527 26.46 19.22 0.49
C ASP A 527 24.96 19.22 0.24
N PHE A 528 24.27 18.23 0.81
CA PHE A 528 22.82 18.25 0.95
C PHE A 528 22.45 18.45 2.42
N ILE A 529 21.59 19.42 2.70
CA ILE A 529 21.23 19.81 4.06
C ILE A 529 19.71 19.88 4.19
N ASN A 530 19.16 19.10 5.11
CA ASN A 530 17.80 19.22 5.60
C ASN A 530 17.88 19.46 7.12
N SER A 531 17.63 20.68 7.58
CA SER A 531 17.72 20.96 9.02
C SER A 531 16.51 20.45 9.79
N GLY A 532 15.37 20.21 9.11
CA GLY A 532 14.20 19.61 9.74
C GLY A 532 13.30 20.64 10.40
N ALA A 533 12.72 20.31 11.55
CA ALA A 533 11.76 21.13 12.27
C ALA A 533 12.41 21.85 13.46
N GLY A 534 12.24 23.17 13.55
CA GLY A 534 12.79 24.01 14.60
C GLY A 534 13.28 25.36 14.08
N LEU A 535 14.08 26.05 14.88
CA LEU A 535 14.75 27.30 14.49
C LEU A 535 16.24 27.06 14.26
N ASP A 536 16.57 26.54 13.09
CA ASP A 536 17.90 26.02 12.84
C ASP A 536 18.92 27.10 12.44
N THR A 537 20.20 26.79 12.62
CA THR A 537 21.32 27.62 12.15
C THR A 537 22.26 26.83 11.25
N ILE A 538 22.29 27.18 9.96
CA ILE A 538 23.13 26.53 8.96
C ILE A 538 24.32 27.44 8.60
N TRP A 539 25.53 26.99 8.89
CA TRP A 539 26.78 27.60 8.47
C TRP A 539 27.35 26.88 7.26
N LEU A 540 27.12 27.46 6.09
CA LEU A 540 27.76 27.01 4.86
C LEU A 540 29.25 27.38 4.87
N GLY A 541 30.05 26.62 4.13
CA GLY A 541 31.39 27.05 3.75
C GLY A 541 31.62 26.94 2.24
N GLY A 542 32.67 26.26 1.82
CA GLY A 542 33.14 26.33 0.42
C GLY A 542 32.66 25.17 -0.44
N GLY A 543 31.90 25.47 -1.49
CA GLY A 543 31.43 24.47 -2.47
C GLY A 543 29.93 24.62 -2.75
N GLU A 544 29.41 23.78 -3.64
CA GLU A 544 27.98 23.75 -3.95
C GLU A 544 27.20 23.22 -2.74
N ALA A 545 25.99 23.72 -2.49
CA ALA A 545 25.17 23.18 -1.41
C ALA A 545 23.70 23.26 -1.78
N THR A 546 22.93 22.24 -1.43
CA THR A 546 21.47 22.25 -1.55
C THR A 546 20.88 22.21 -0.15
N ILE A 547 20.02 23.19 0.16
CA ILE A 547 19.33 23.27 1.45
C ILE A 547 17.84 23.10 1.20
N VAL A 548 17.21 22.21 1.94
CA VAL A 548 15.76 21.99 1.91
C VAL A 548 15.09 22.98 2.85
N LEU A 549 14.10 23.72 2.34
CA LEU A 549 13.28 24.66 3.11
C LEU A 549 11.81 24.23 3.02
N ARG A 550 11.22 23.86 4.15
CA ARG A 550 9.86 23.29 4.24
C ARG A 550 8.89 24.25 4.94
N VAL A 551 7.65 24.23 4.47
CA VAL A 551 6.56 24.98 5.11
C VAL A 551 6.15 24.28 6.40
N GLY A 552 5.94 25.03 7.47
CA GLY A 552 5.46 24.51 8.75
C GLY A 552 6.53 23.89 9.65
N SER A 553 7.79 23.87 9.21
CA SER A 553 8.92 23.35 9.97
C SER A 553 9.53 24.37 10.94
N GLY A 554 9.18 25.65 10.86
CA GLY A 554 9.91 26.73 11.53
C GLY A 554 10.68 27.56 10.52
N HIS A 555 11.68 28.34 10.96
CA HIS A 555 12.48 29.15 10.03
C HIS A 555 13.97 29.08 10.33
N ASP A 556 14.75 28.89 9.27
CA ASP A 556 16.17 28.62 9.40
C ASP A 556 17.01 29.88 9.21
N THR A 557 18.12 29.98 9.93
CA THR A 557 19.12 31.01 9.71
C THR A 557 20.26 30.47 8.87
N ILE A 558 20.31 30.87 7.60
CA ILE A 558 21.40 30.48 6.67
C ILE A 558 22.52 31.52 6.69
N LYS A 559 23.73 31.06 6.96
CA LYS A 559 24.95 31.88 7.01
C LYS A 559 25.91 31.47 5.90
N ASN A 560 26.69 32.45 5.44
CA ASN A 560 27.67 32.32 4.35
C ASN A 560 27.09 31.86 3.00
N PHE A 561 25.85 32.25 2.69
CA PHE A 561 25.24 31.99 1.38
C PHE A 561 26.11 32.49 0.20
N GLN A 562 26.24 31.66 -0.83
CA GLN A 562 27.02 31.96 -2.04
C GLN A 562 26.15 31.85 -3.29
N LEU A 563 25.92 33.00 -3.94
CA LEU A 563 25.16 33.03 -5.19
C LEU A 563 25.88 32.23 -6.29
N GLY A 564 25.19 31.23 -6.84
CA GLY A 564 25.68 30.35 -7.90
C GLY A 564 26.10 28.97 -7.40
N GLU A 565 26.47 28.85 -6.12
CA GLU A 565 26.89 27.60 -5.49
C GLU A 565 25.78 27.03 -4.59
N THR A 566 25.02 27.90 -3.90
CA THR A 566 23.93 27.48 -3.03
C THR A 566 22.59 27.40 -3.76
N LYS A 567 21.91 26.26 -3.63
CA LYS A 567 20.54 26.00 -4.04
C LYS A 567 19.63 25.88 -2.82
N LEU A 568 18.41 26.38 -2.93
CA LEU A 568 17.37 26.27 -1.92
C LEU A 568 16.21 25.48 -2.55
N GLN A 569 16.03 24.24 -2.10
CA GLN A 569 14.94 23.39 -2.53
C GLN A 569 13.68 23.78 -1.77
N VAL A 570 12.60 24.05 -2.51
CA VAL A 570 11.31 24.49 -1.95
C VAL A 570 10.16 23.77 -2.63
N THR A 571 9.04 23.61 -1.93
CA THR A 571 7.85 22.94 -2.49
C THR A 571 7.27 23.66 -3.70
N ASN A 572 7.24 25.00 -3.70
CA ASN A 572 6.73 25.79 -4.83
C ASN A 572 7.48 27.12 -5.00
N ALA A 573 8.47 27.12 -5.88
CA ALA A 573 9.26 28.31 -6.20
C ALA A 573 8.43 29.49 -6.76
N SER A 574 7.24 29.23 -7.34
CA SER A 574 6.37 30.28 -7.89
C SER A 574 5.58 31.04 -6.82
N ALA A 575 5.51 30.51 -5.59
CA ALA A 575 4.79 31.09 -4.47
C ALA A 575 5.68 31.90 -3.51
N LEU A 576 6.96 32.12 -3.87
CA LEU A 576 7.92 32.77 -2.99
C LEU A 576 7.77 34.30 -2.94
N SER A 577 8.00 34.86 -1.76
CA SER A 577 8.18 36.30 -1.57
C SER A 577 9.37 36.61 -0.67
N PHE A 578 9.90 37.85 -0.75
CA PHE A 578 11.17 38.20 -0.12
C PHE A 578 11.10 39.57 0.55
N ALA A 579 11.68 39.69 1.75
CA ALA A 579 11.78 40.96 2.49
C ALA A 579 13.18 41.17 3.07
N ASP A 580 13.57 42.43 3.27
CA ASP A 580 14.80 42.76 3.99
C ASP A 580 14.48 42.94 5.48
N SER A 581 15.28 42.33 6.34
CA SER A 581 15.20 42.46 7.79
C SER A 581 16.51 42.98 8.38
N ALA A 582 16.56 43.12 9.72
CA ALA A 582 17.79 43.50 10.40
C ALA A 582 18.87 42.41 10.33
N ASP A 583 18.44 41.15 10.18
CA ASP A 583 19.28 39.96 10.29
C ASP A 583 19.62 39.36 8.92
N GLY A 584 18.92 39.74 7.85
CA GLY A 584 19.23 39.32 6.50
C GLY A 584 18.08 39.46 5.53
N ALA A 585 18.09 38.64 4.49
CA ALA A 585 16.96 38.50 3.58
C ALA A 585 16.01 37.41 4.11
N GLU A 586 14.75 37.75 4.32
CA GLU A 586 13.68 36.82 4.67
C GLU A 586 13.09 36.21 3.39
N ILE A 587 12.88 34.89 3.41
CA ILE A 587 12.27 34.10 2.33
C ILE A 587 10.96 33.52 2.85
N PHE A 588 9.85 33.81 2.17
CA PHE A 588 8.52 33.34 2.53
C PHE A 588 7.91 32.47 1.45
N GLN A 589 7.03 31.55 1.84
CA GLN A 589 6.10 30.88 0.93
C GLN A 589 4.68 31.00 1.51
N GLY A 590 3.84 31.82 0.87
CA GLY A 590 2.58 32.25 1.48
C GLY A 590 2.82 33.16 2.68
N ASP A 591 2.19 32.86 3.82
CA ASP A 591 2.36 33.58 5.10
C ASP A 591 3.48 32.98 5.98
N ASP A 592 4.08 31.87 5.53
CA ASP A 592 5.10 31.16 6.29
C ASP A 592 6.51 31.66 5.99
N LEU A 593 7.31 31.89 7.03
CA LEU A 593 8.70 32.33 6.93
C LEU A 593 9.57 31.07 6.88
N LEU A 594 10.25 30.83 5.76
CA LEU A 594 11.07 29.63 5.58
C LEU A 594 12.49 29.83 6.10
N ALA A 595 13.12 30.97 5.78
CA ALA A 595 14.50 31.21 6.15
C ALA A 595 14.87 32.70 6.21
N VAL A 596 15.88 33.00 7.03
CA VAL A 596 16.61 34.27 7.09
C VAL A 596 18.04 34.05 6.61
N VAL A 597 18.39 34.62 5.46
CA VAL A 597 19.74 34.50 4.89
C VAL A 597 20.60 35.69 5.30
N SER A 598 21.54 35.43 6.21
CA SER A 598 22.41 36.44 6.82
C SER A 598 23.25 37.18 5.77
N TRP A 599 23.40 38.49 5.97
CA TRP A 599 24.22 39.39 5.14
C TRP A 599 23.81 39.48 3.66
N GLN A 600 22.65 38.94 3.29
CA GLN A 600 22.05 39.08 1.96
C GLN A 600 20.92 40.11 1.97
N SER A 601 20.45 40.47 0.77
CA SER A 601 19.27 41.31 0.59
C SER A 601 18.18 40.53 -0.17
N ALA A 602 16.92 40.88 0.04
CA ALA A 602 15.79 40.35 -0.73
C ALA A 602 15.97 40.52 -2.24
N SER A 603 16.72 41.54 -2.65
CA SER A 603 17.05 41.78 -4.07
C SER A 603 18.00 40.73 -4.67
N THR A 604 18.79 40.04 -3.85
CA THR A 604 19.63 38.91 -4.28
C THR A 604 18.74 37.76 -4.76
N PHE A 605 17.70 37.43 -4.00
CA PHE A 605 16.80 36.30 -4.29
C PHE A 605 15.82 36.60 -5.41
N SER A 606 15.11 37.73 -5.32
CA SER A 606 14.08 38.12 -6.31
C SER A 606 14.63 38.29 -7.74
N ARG A 607 15.93 38.55 -7.92
CA ARG A 607 16.56 38.68 -9.25
C ARG A 607 17.15 37.39 -9.80
N ASN A 608 17.35 36.38 -8.95
CA ASN A 608 18.06 35.16 -9.30
C ASN A 608 17.25 33.90 -8.98
N ILE A 609 15.91 33.99 -9.00
CA ILE A 609 15.02 32.91 -8.57
C ILE A 609 15.39 31.57 -9.23
N SER A 610 15.51 31.53 -10.57
CA SER A 610 15.82 30.31 -11.31
C SER A 610 17.25 29.78 -11.12
N GLN A 611 18.12 30.54 -10.46
CA GLN A 611 19.49 30.13 -10.14
C GLN A 611 19.62 29.66 -8.69
N ILE A 612 18.71 30.08 -7.80
CA ILE A 612 18.78 29.77 -6.37
C ILE A 612 17.78 28.67 -6.04
N PHE A 613 16.54 28.78 -6.51
CA PHE A 613 15.47 27.86 -6.13
C PHE A 613 15.35 26.71 -7.11
N VAL A 614 15.25 25.50 -6.56
CA VAL A 614 15.06 24.25 -7.30
C VAL A 614 13.78 23.56 -6.88
#